data_AF-A0AA39PPH7-F1
#
_entry.id   AF-A0AA39PPH7-F1
#
_cell.length_a   1.000
_cell.length_b   1.000
_cell.length_c   1.000
_cell.angle_alpha   90.00
_cell.angle_beta   90.00
_cell.angle_gamma   90.00
#
_symmetry.space_group_name_H-M   'P 1'
#
loop_
_entity.id
_entity.type
_entity.pdbx_description
1 polymer ?
#
loop_
_entity_poly.entity_id
_entity_poly.type
_entity_poly.pdbx_seq_one_letter_code
_entity_poly.pdbx_strand_id
1 'polypeptide(L)'
;MGAIASRPVVLTIWLSNHRYNVYPGIPVTFLTELLTWWNALQPQWCRSDTGPLPLKDYSGALSKALRKDGPNGIVTVLIGLMWWGQGSLSTKEAALWRAMVADVRACIHALMPSSSM
;
A
#
# COMPACT_ATOMS: atom_id res chain seq x y z
N MET A 1 -5.90 -9.25 -14.42
CA MET A 1 -6.66 -8.03 -14.07
C MET A 1 -5.75 -7.13 -13.24
N GLY A 2 -5.57 -5.87 -13.61
CA GLY A 2 -4.54 -5.00 -13.05
C GLY A 2 -4.78 -4.60 -11.58
N ALA A 3 -3.73 -4.13 -10.90
CA ALA A 3 -3.76 -3.66 -9.50
C ALA A 3 -4.79 -2.54 -9.23
N ILE A 4 -5.33 -1.90 -10.27
CA ILE A 4 -6.40 -0.89 -10.15
C ILE A 4 -7.71 -1.54 -9.66
N ALA A 5 -7.98 -2.78 -10.08
CA ALA A 5 -9.23 -3.47 -9.75
C ALA A 5 -9.33 -3.89 -8.28
N SER A 6 -8.21 -3.98 -7.57
CA SER A 6 -8.16 -4.36 -6.15
C SER A 6 -8.00 -3.18 -5.20
N ARG A 7 -7.93 -1.93 -5.71
CA ARG A 7 -7.81 -0.74 -4.85
C ARG A 7 -9.06 -0.58 -3.98
N PRO A 8 -8.91 -0.29 -2.67
CA PRO A 8 -10.06 0.00 -1.80
C PRO A 8 -10.98 1.05 -2.43
N VAL A 9 -12.28 0.76 -2.47
CA VAL A 9 -13.27 1.61 -3.16
C VAL A 9 -13.27 3.02 -2.58
N VAL A 10 -13.12 3.13 -1.25
CA VAL A 10 -13.04 4.42 -0.56
C VAL A 10 -11.87 5.29 -1.04
N LEU A 11 -10.71 4.70 -1.36
CA LEU A 11 -9.58 5.45 -1.92
C LEU A 11 -9.87 5.90 -3.34
N THR A 12 -10.54 5.08 -4.15
CA THR A 12 -10.99 5.47 -5.50
C THR A 12 -11.92 6.67 -5.47
N ILE A 13 -12.93 6.63 -4.58
CA ILE A 13 -13.89 7.72 -4.40
C ILE A 13 -13.18 8.99 -3.90
N TRP A 14 -12.34 8.86 -2.88
CA TRP A 14 -11.61 9.99 -2.30
C TRP A 14 -10.68 10.67 -3.31
N LEU A 15 -9.94 9.88 -4.10
CA LEU A 15 -9.07 10.41 -5.15
C LEU A 15 -9.87 11.19 -6.22
N SER A 16 -11.05 10.69 -6.57
CA SER A 16 -11.92 11.26 -7.61
C SER A 16 -12.66 12.51 -7.16
N ASN A 17 -12.92 12.65 -5.85
CA ASN A 17 -13.66 13.79 -5.30
C ASN A 17 -12.81 15.06 -5.17
N HIS A 18 -11.47 14.97 -5.29
CA HIS A 18 -10.52 16.08 -5.15
C HIS A 18 -10.62 16.88 -3.82
N ARG A 19 -11.39 16.39 -2.84
CA ARG A 19 -11.54 16.98 -1.49
C ARG A 19 -10.56 16.31 -0.52
N TYR A 20 -9.27 16.48 -0.78
CA TYR A 20 -8.21 15.75 -0.07
C TYR A 20 -8.10 16.08 1.43
N ASN A 21 -8.68 17.19 1.86
CA ASN A 21 -8.76 17.60 3.27
C ASN A 21 -9.91 16.95 4.05
N VAL A 22 -10.78 16.18 3.39
CA VAL A 22 -11.93 15.52 4.02
C VAL A 22 -11.62 14.04 4.23
N TYR A 23 -11.69 13.59 5.48
CA TYR A 23 -11.61 12.17 5.81
C TYR A 23 -12.93 11.47 5.41
N PRO A 24 -12.89 10.45 4.52
CA PRO A 24 -14.12 9.83 4.01
C PRO A 24 -14.75 8.80 4.95
N GLY A 25 -14.07 8.44 6.05
CA GLY A 25 -14.39 7.25 6.84
C GLY A 25 -13.97 5.98 6.11
N ILE A 26 -13.36 5.02 6.82
CA ILE A 26 -12.97 3.73 6.23
C ILE A 26 -13.96 2.62 6.64
N PRO A 27 -14.41 1.76 5.70
CA PRO A 27 -15.26 0.62 6.03
C PRO A 27 -14.50 -0.48 6.77
N VAL A 28 -15.21 -1.42 7.38
CA VAL A 28 -14.61 -2.57 8.10
C VAL A 28 -13.74 -3.46 7.19
N THR A 29 -14.03 -3.49 5.88
CA THR A 29 -13.27 -4.26 4.88
C THR A 29 -11.99 -3.58 4.44
N PHE A 30 -11.80 -2.30 4.76
CA PHE A 30 -10.74 -1.45 4.24
C PHE A 30 -9.35 -2.04 4.43
N LEU A 31 -9.08 -2.61 5.61
CA LEU A 31 -7.77 -3.13 5.98
C LEU A 31 -7.38 -4.31 5.07
N THR A 32 -8.32 -5.23 4.86
CA THR A 32 -8.13 -6.39 3.99
C THR A 32 -7.96 -5.95 2.54
N GLU A 33 -8.80 -5.03 2.06
CA GLU A 33 -8.69 -4.47 0.71
C GLU A 33 -7.33 -3.78 0.49
N LEU A 34 -6.85 -3.02 1.49
CA LEU A 34 -5.58 -2.31 1.41
C LEU A 34 -4.38 -3.27 1.35
N LEU A 35 -4.41 -4.36 2.12
CA LEU A 35 -3.38 -5.42 2.07
C LEU A 35 -3.40 -6.15 0.72
N THR A 36 -4.58 -6.54 0.23
CA THR A 36 -4.75 -7.17 -1.09
C THR A 36 -4.25 -6.26 -2.21
N TRP A 37 -4.57 -4.98 -2.12
CA TRP A 37 -4.12 -4.00 -3.10
C TRP A 37 -2.61 -3.81 -3.07
N TRP A 38 -2.01 -3.68 -1.87
CA TRP A 38 -0.56 -3.57 -1.72
C TRP A 38 0.17 -4.76 -2.34
N ASN A 39 -0.30 -5.98 -2.08
CA ASN A 39 0.25 -7.18 -2.72
C ASN A 39 0.11 -7.14 -4.25
N ALA A 40 -1.03 -6.68 -4.78
CA ALA A 40 -1.25 -6.58 -6.22
C ALA A 40 -0.35 -5.52 -6.91
N LEU A 41 0.03 -4.46 -6.20
CA LEU A 41 0.95 -3.42 -6.68
C LEU A 41 2.39 -3.93 -6.83
N GLN A 42 2.77 -4.97 -6.11
CA GLN A 42 4.11 -5.53 -6.18
C GLN A 42 4.38 -6.23 -7.52
N PRO A 43 5.66 -6.31 -7.93
CA PRO A 43 6.06 -7.18 -9.02
C PRO A 43 5.65 -8.63 -8.76
N GLN A 44 5.40 -9.39 -9.82
CA GLN A 44 4.86 -10.76 -9.72
C GLN A 44 5.70 -11.68 -8.81
N TRP A 45 7.03 -11.56 -8.83
CA TRP A 45 7.93 -12.37 -8.01
C TRP A 45 7.91 -11.99 -6.52
N CYS A 46 7.41 -10.80 -6.17
CA CYS A 46 7.22 -10.35 -4.80
C CYS A 46 5.81 -10.66 -4.27
N ARG A 47 4.87 -11.12 -5.11
CA ARG A 47 3.49 -11.35 -4.66
C ARG A 47 3.43 -12.59 -3.79
N SER A 48 2.64 -12.50 -2.72
CA SER A 48 2.32 -13.64 -1.88
C SER A 48 0.95 -14.21 -2.24
N ASP A 49 0.88 -15.54 -2.41
CA ASP A 49 -0.36 -16.28 -2.62
C ASP A 49 -1.01 -16.75 -1.30
N THR A 50 -0.23 -16.73 -0.20
CA THR A 50 -0.62 -17.33 1.08
C THR A 50 -0.64 -16.33 2.24
N GLY A 51 0.04 -15.20 2.09
CA GLY A 51 0.25 -14.22 3.14
C GLY A 51 -0.44 -12.88 2.88
N PRO A 52 -0.73 -12.11 3.94
CA PRO A 52 -1.33 -10.78 3.82
C PRO A 52 -0.35 -9.72 3.29
N LEU A 53 0.95 -10.04 3.23
CA LEU A 53 2.00 -9.14 2.79
C LEU A 53 2.82 -9.77 1.67
N PRO A 54 3.44 -8.94 0.82
CA PRO A 54 4.40 -9.37 -0.18
C PRO A 54 5.55 -10.22 0.37
N LEU A 55 6.14 -11.02 -0.50
CA LEU A 55 7.44 -11.63 -0.29
C LEU A 55 8.52 -10.52 -0.29
N LYS A 56 9.43 -10.61 0.69
CA LYS A 56 10.55 -9.66 0.83
C LYS A 56 11.67 -9.97 -0.15
N ASP A 57 11.39 -9.83 -1.43
CA ASP A 57 12.36 -9.98 -2.52
C ASP A 57 12.50 -8.67 -3.28
N TYR A 58 13.59 -7.95 -3.02
CA TYR A 58 13.89 -6.65 -3.65
C TYR A 58 15.04 -6.75 -4.66
N SER A 59 15.39 -7.96 -5.11
CA SER A 59 16.52 -8.20 -6.01
C SER A 59 16.30 -7.65 -7.44
N GLY A 60 15.04 -7.45 -7.83
CA GLY A 60 14.64 -6.93 -9.14
C GLY A 60 14.39 -5.43 -9.18
N ALA A 61 14.28 -4.87 -10.39
CA ALA A 61 13.98 -3.45 -10.60
C ALA A 61 12.51 -3.10 -10.23
N LEU A 62 12.26 -2.82 -8.95
CA LEU A 62 10.94 -2.46 -8.41
C LEU A 62 10.29 -1.27 -9.14
N SER A 63 11.11 -0.34 -9.65
CA SER A 63 10.67 0.87 -10.36
C SER A 63 9.82 0.59 -11.61
N LYS A 64 9.90 -0.61 -12.20
CA LYS A 64 9.05 -1.01 -13.33
C LYS A 64 7.63 -1.39 -12.92
N ALA A 65 7.43 -1.84 -11.68
CA ALA A 65 6.14 -2.30 -11.17
C ALA A 65 5.47 -1.24 -10.26
N LEU A 66 6.26 -0.63 -9.37
CA LEU A 66 5.78 0.37 -8.41
C LEU A 66 6.06 1.78 -8.97
N ARG A 67 5.05 2.42 -9.55
CA ARG A 67 5.18 3.80 -10.04
C ARG A 67 5.18 4.76 -8.84
N LYS A 68 6.14 5.70 -8.84
CA LYS A 68 6.26 6.75 -7.81
C LYS A 68 5.07 7.71 -7.84
N ASP A 69 4.49 7.88 -9.02
CA ASP A 69 3.54 8.90 -9.42
C ASP A 69 2.30 8.29 -10.11
N GLY A 70 1.20 9.04 -10.03
CA GLY A 70 -0.11 8.66 -10.57
C GLY A 70 -1.11 8.13 -9.51
N PRO A 71 -2.38 7.92 -9.90
CA PRO A 71 -3.46 7.53 -8.98
C PRO A 71 -3.28 6.14 -8.33
N ASN A 72 -2.28 5.38 -8.78
CA ASN A 72 -1.91 4.05 -8.26
C ASN A 72 -0.54 4.07 -7.56
N GLY A 73 -0.03 5.25 -7.24
CA GLY A 73 1.29 5.42 -6.66
C GLY A 73 1.34 5.15 -5.16
N ILE A 74 2.58 5.09 -4.66
CA ILE A 74 2.90 4.85 -3.25
C ILE A 74 2.27 5.86 -2.28
N VAL A 75 1.99 7.09 -2.74
CA VAL A 75 1.36 8.14 -1.93
C VAL A 75 -0.03 7.72 -1.45
N THR A 76 -0.84 7.14 -2.33
CA THR A 76 -2.19 6.66 -1.98
C THR A 76 -2.13 5.53 -0.95
N VAL A 77 -1.11 4.67 -1.02
CA VAL A 77 -0.87 3.62 -0.01
C VAL A 77 -0.52 4.25 1.35
N LEU A 78 0.34 5.27 1.36
CA LEU A 78 0.70 5.99 2.59
C LEU A 78 -0.51 6.66 3.25
N ILE A 79 -1.42 7.24 2.46
CA ILE A 79 -2.68 7.81 2.96
C ILE A 79 -3.58 6.72 3.55
N GLY A 80 -3.71 5.58 2.87
CA GLY A 80 -4.46 4.45 3.41
C GLY A 80 -3.89 3.92 4.71
N LEU A 81 -2.56 3.83 4.83
CA LEU A 81 -1.87 3.47 6.07
C LEU A 81 -2.08 4.48 7.19
N MET A 82 -2.09 5.78 6.87
CA MET A 82 -2.38 6.84 7.83
C MET A 82 -3.80 6.70 8.38
N TRP A 83 -4.81 6.55 7.51
CA TRP A 83 -6.20 6.37 7.94
C TRP A 83 -6.38 5.12 8.79
N TRP A 84 -5.75 4.01 8.41
CA TRP A 84 -5.76 2.80 9.21
C TRP A 84 -5.12 3.03 10.58
N GLY A 85 -3.96 3.69 10.64
CA GLY A 85 -3.22 3.94 11.89
C GLY A 85 -3.87 4.94 12.84
N GLN A 86 -4.81 5.76 12.37
CA GLN A 86 -5.53 6.74 13.21
C GLN A 86 -6.71 6.14 13.99
N GLY A 87 -7.17 4.93 13.63
CA GLY A 87 -8.26 4.24 14.32
C GLY A 87 -7.83 3.54 15.61
N SER A 88 -8.81 3.09 16.40
CA SER A 88 -8.58 2.16 17.50
C SER A 88 -8.33 0.75 16.94
N LEU A 89 -7.08 0.30 17.00
CA LEU A 89 -6.68 -1.00 16.47
C LEU A 89 -6.70 -2.07 17.56
N SER A 90 -7.21 -3.26 17.23
CA SER A 90 -6.94 -4.45 18.02
C SER A 90 -5.44 -4.79 17.99
N THR A 91 -4.96 -5.59 18.93
CA THR A 91 -3.55 -6.06 18.97
C THR A 91 -3.12 -6.70 17.66
N LYS A 92 -4.02 -7.50 17.04
CA LYS A 92 -3.76 -8.17 15.76
C LYS A 92 -3.65 -7.16 14.61
N GLU A 93 -4.58 -6.21 14.52
CA GLU A 93 -4.54 -5.17 13.49
C GLU A 93 -3.32 -4.26 13.65
N ALA A 94 -2.95 -3.90 14.89
CA ALA A 94 -1.75 -3.12 15.17
C ALA A 94 -0.46 -3.85 14.76
N ALA A 95 -0.42 -5.18 14.87
CA ALA A 95 0.71 -5.98 14.38
C ALA A 95 0.77 -5.99 12.83
N LEU A 96 -0.38 -6.19 12.16
CA LEU A 96 -0.46 -6.16 10.70
C LEU A 96 -0.14 -4.78 10.13
N TRP A 97 -0.66 -3.72 10.73
CA TRP A 97 -0.38 -2.35 10.34
C TRP A 97 1.12 -2.05 10.42
N ARG A 98 1.78 -2.37 11.55
CA ARG A 98 3.23 -2.20 11.69
C ARG A 98 4.01 -3.00 10.66
N ALA A 99 3.58 -4.23 10.36
CA ALA A 99 4.23 -5.07 9.36
C ALA A 99 4.11 -4.47 7.96
N MET A 100 2.93 -3.95 7.58
CA MET A 100 2.73 -3.27 6.30
C MET A 100 3.52 -1.95 6.22
N VAL A 101 3.57 -1.16 7.30
CA VAL A 101 4.40 0.06 7.37
C VAL A 101 5.87 -0.26 7.14
N ALA A 102 6.38 -1.32 7.78
CA ALA A 102 7.76 -1.76 7.60
C ALA A 102 8.04 -2.20 6.15
N ASP A 103 7.09 -2.88 5.51
CA ASP A 103 7.19 -3.34 4.13
C ASP A 103 7.18 -2.18 3.12
N VAL A 104 6.23 -1.25 3.26
CA VAL A 104 6.17 -0.02 2.45
C VAL A 104 7.43 0.80 2.61
N ARG A 105 7.96 0.93 3.84
CA ARG A 105 9.23 1.62 4.10
C ARG A 105 10.39 0.94 3.37
N ALA A 106 10.49 -0.39 3.42
CA ALA A 106 11.54 -1.13 2.72
C ALA A 106 11.44 -0.94 1.19
N CYS A 107 10.22 -0.97 0.63
CA CYS A 107 9.98 -0.66 -0.78
C CYS A 107 10.44 0.77 -1.15
N ILE A 108 10.12 1.78 -0.32
CA ILE A 108 10.58 3.16 -0.56
C ILE A 108 12.10 3.23 -0.55
N HIS A 109 12.76 2.59 0.42
CA HIS A 109 14.22 2.53 0.48
C HIS A 109 14.84 1.91 -0.76
N ALA A 110 14.27 0.80 -1.25
CA ALA A 110 14.74 0.13 -2.46
C ALA A 110 14.48 0.94 -3.75
N LEU A 111 13.53 1.86 -3.75
CA LEU A 111 13.25 2.76 -4.87
C LEU A 111 14.10 4.03 -4.89
N MET A 112 14.73 4.38 -3.75
CA MET A 112 15.65 5.50 -3.71
C MET A 112 16.96 5.10 -4.40
N PRO A 113 17.53 5.94 -5.28
CA PRO A 113 18.84 5.67 -5.84
C PRO A 113 19.84 5.56 -4.68
N SER A 114 20.68 4.52 -4.70
CA SER A 114 21.82 4.42 -3.80
C SER A 114 22.65 5.69 -3.97
N SER A 115 22.75 6.51 -2.92
CA SER A 115 23.68 7.63 -2.92
C SER A 115 25.07 7.08 -3.28
N SER A 116 25.55 7.42 -4.46
CA SER A 116 26.91 7.09 -4.87
C SER A 116 27.82 7.94 -3.99
N MET A 117 28.55 7.30 -3.07
CA MET A 117 29.76 7.88 -2.47
C MET A 117 30.93 7.61 -3.42
#